data_AF-A0A241W1Q1-F1
#
_entry.id   AF-A0A241W1Q1-F1
#
_cell.length_a   1.000
_cell.length_b   1.000
_cell.length_c   1.000
_cell.angle_alpha   90.00
_cell.angle_beta   90.00
_cell.angle_gamma   90.00
#
_symmetry.space_group_name_H-M   'P 1'
#
loop_
_entity.id
_entity.type
_entity.pdbx_description
1 polymer ?
#
loop_
_entity_poly.entity_id
_entity_poly.type
_entity_poly.pdbx_seq_one_letter_code
_entity_poly.pdbx_strand_id
1 'polypeptide(L)' 'MHEKLKSNLVKDFIESVKPNELSTSVKFKVQDHLIFEINISSNNTNELNRQVIDVIQFSISSAIKSLSSVK' A
#
# COMPACT_ATOMS: atom_id res chain seq x y z
N MET A 1 10.26 1.63 -40.61
CA MET A 1 8.88 1.40 -40.14
C MET A 1 8.72 0.13 -39.28
N HIS A 2 9.65 -0.85 -39.32
CA HIS A 2 9.57 -2.09 -38.53
C HIS A 2 10.00 -2.01 -37.05
N GLU A 3 10.82 -1.02 -36.65
CA GLU A 3 11.26 -0.91 -35.25
C GLU A 3 10.13 -0.48 -34.28
N LYS A 4 9.22 0.40 -34.72
CA LYS A 4 8.07 0.84 -33.90
C LYS A 4 7.13 -0.31 -33.50
N LEU A 5 6.96 -1.31 -34.38
CA LEU A 5 6.12 -2.46 -34.12
C LEU A 5 6.73 -3.43 -33.10
N LYS A 6 8.05 -3.66 -33.17
CA LYS A 6 8.76 -4.45 -32.15
C LYS A 6 8.75 -3.78 -30.79
N SER A 7 8.91 -2.46 -30.75
CA SER A 7 8.84 -1.68 -29.51
C SER A 7 7.47 -1.80 -28.82
N ASN A 8 6.37 -1.84 -29.60
CA ASN A 8 5.03 -1.98 -29.03
C ASN A 8 4.78 -3.40 -28.52
N LEU A 9 5.16 -4.44 -29.25
CA LEU A 9 5.02 -5.84 -28.80
C LEU A 9 5.75 -6.13 -27.49
N VAL A 10 6.96 -5.61 -27.32
CA VAL A 10 7.73 -5.76 -26.07
C VAL A 10 7.03 -5.03 -24.92
N LYS A 11 6.48 -3.85 -25.17
CA LYS A 11 5.74 -3.07 -24.17
C LYS A 11 4.45 -3.79 -23.76
N ASP A 12 3.68 -4.29 -24.73
CA ASP A 12 2.43 -5.01 -24.49
C ASP A 12 2.68 -6.31 -23.71
N PHE A 13 3.77 -7.02 -24.02
CA PHE A 13 4.18 -8.20 -23.26
C PHE A 13 4.53 -7.85 -21.81
N ILE A 14 5.35 -6.81 -21.59
CA ILE A 14 5.72 -6.34 -20.24
C ILE A 14 4.48 -5.92 -19.44
N GLU A 15 3.53 -5.22 -20.07
CA GLU A 15 2.28 -4.82 -19.42
C GLU A 15 1.37 -6.03 -19.11
N SER A 16 1.35 -7.06 -19.97
CA SER A 16 0.55 -8.28 -19.76
C SER A 16 1.04 -9.18 -18.62
N VAL A 17 2.34 -9.14 -18.32
CA VAL A 17 2.94 -9.92 -17.23
C VAL A 17 3.07 -9.13 -15.93
N LYS A 18 2.66 -7.85 -15.95
CA LYS A 18 2.75 -7.00 -14.77
C LYS A 18 1.76 -7.52 -13.72
N PRO A 19 2.20 -7.81 -12.49
CA PRO A 19 1.29 -8.22 -11.43
C PRO A 19 0.21 -7.15 -11.24
N ASN A 20 -1.05 -7.57 -11.07
CA ASN A 20 -2.12 -6.68 -10.66
C ASN A 20 -1.83 -6.22 -9.21
N GLU A 21 -1.06 -5.15 -9.10
CA GLU A 21 -0.69 -4.55 -7.83
C GLU A 21 -1.90 -3.79 -7.29
N LEU A 22 -2.49 -4.33 -6.23
CA LEU A 22 -3.50 -3.64 -5.45
C LEU A 22 -2.75 -2.75 -4.47
N SER A 23 -3.10 -1.47 -4.45
CA SER A 23 -2.51 -0.52 -3.51
C SER A 23 -3.60 0.19 -2.73
N THR A 24 -3.31 0.48 -1.46
CA THR A 24 -4.17 1.27 -0.59
C THR A 24 -3.34 2.15 0.33
N SER A 25 -3.96 3.18 0.88
CA SER A 25 -3.33 4.13 1.78
C SER A 25 -4.10 4.22 3.08
N VAL A 26 -3.40 4.00 4.20
CA VAL A 26 -3.92 4.17 5.55
C VAL A 26 -3.45 5.52 6.08
N LYS A 27 -4.40 6.42 6.31
CA LYS A 27 -4.14 7.80 6.77
C LYS A 27 -4.55 7.95 8.24
N PHE A 28 -3.62 8.39 9.07
CA PHE A 28 -3.92 8.77 10.44
C PHE A 28 -4.04 10.28 10.57
N LYS A 29 -5.20 10.74 11.05
CA LYS A 29 -5.53 12.17 11.19
C LYS A 29 -5.93 12.51 12.62
N VAL A 30 -5.53 13.68 13.09
CA VAL A 30 -5.95 14.28 14.37
C VAL A 30 -6.46 15.69 14.07
N GLN A 31 -7.70 16.01 14.46
CA GLN A 31 -8.32 17.33 14.18
C GLN A 31 -8.16 17.75 12.70
N ASP A 32 -8.47 16.83 11.79
CA ASP A 32 -8.31 16.98 10.33
C ASP A 32 -6.87 17.18 9.81
N HIS A 33 -5.86 17.19 10.69
CA HIS A 33 -4.46 17.25 10.30
C HIS A 33 -3.93 15.83 10.04
N LEU A 34 -3.34 15.61 8.86
CA LEU A 34 -2.66 14.36 8.54
C LEU A 34 -1.36 14.28 9.33
N ILE A 35 -1.24 13.26 10.18
CA ILE A 35 -0.03 13.03 10.97
C ILE A 35 0.92 12.11 10.21
N PHE A 36 0.38 11.02 9.66
CA PHE A 36 1.15 10.09 8.82
C PHE A 36 0.23 9.34 7.85
N GLU A 37 0.85 8.83 6.79
CA GLU A 37 0.24 8.03 5.74
C GLU A 37 1.11 6.81 5.45
N ILE A 38 0.49 5.62 5.42
CA ILE A 38 1.16 4.36 5.12
C ILE A 38 0.58 3.82 3.82
N ASN A 39 1.42 3.72 2.80
CA ASN A 39 1.07 3.09 1.53
C ASN A 39 1.38 1.59 1.61
N ILE A 40 0.39 0.77 1.25
CA ILE A 40 0.48 -0.68 1.28
C ILE A 40 0.14 -1.17 -0.12
N SER A 41 1.03 -1.97 -0.73
CA SER A 41 0.76 -2.64 -1.99
C SER A 41 0.99 -4.14 -1.87
N SER A 42 0.14 -4.92 -2.55
CA SER A 42 0.29 -6.36 -2.69
C SER A 42 -0.34 -6.82 -4.01
N ASN A 43 0.16 -7.91 -4.56
CA ASN A 43 -0.44 -8.60 -5.70
C ASN A 43 -1.54 -9.59 -5.29
N ASN A 44 -1.88 -9.64 -3.99
CA ASN A 44 -2.86 -10.55 -3.42
C ASN A 44 -3.84 -9.80 -2.51
N THR A 45 -5.13 -9.87 -2.82
CA THR A 45 -6.19 -9.17 -2.06
C THR A 45 -6.26 -9.60 -0.60
N ASN A 46 -6.07 -10.89 -0.30
CA ASN A 46 -6.13 -11.40 1.08
C ASN A 46 -4.94 -10.92 1.91
N GLU A 47 -3.77 -10.86 1.29
CA GLU A 47 -2.57 -10.30 1.92
C GLU A 47 -2.73 -8.81 2.17
N LEU A 48 -3.21 -8.04 1.17
CA LEU A 48 -3.46 -6.62 1.32
C LEU A 48 -4.41 -6.33 2.49
N ASN A 49 -5.53 -7.05 2.56
CA ASN A 49 -6.51 -6.90 3.64
C ASN A 49 -5.90 -7.22 5.01
N ARG A 50 -5.09 -8.27 5.10
CA ARG A 50 -4.39 -8.61 6.35
C ARG A 50 -3.40 -7.53 6.76
N GLN A 51 -2.57 -7.04 5.83
CA GLN A 51 -1.59 -6.00 6.10
C GLN A 51 -2.25 -4.69 6.57
N VAL A 52 -3.38 -4.31 5.98
CA VAL A 52 -4.17 -3.15 6.43
C VAL A 52 -4.63 -3.33 7.89
N ILE A 53 -5.18 -4.49 8.23
CA ILE A 53 -5.64 -4.80 9.60
C ILE A 53 -4.46 -4.75 10.57
N ASP A 54 -3.33 -5.37 10.22
CA ASP A 54 -2.13 -5.42 11.05
C ASP A 54 -1.59 -4.01 11.33
N VAL A 55 -1.54 -3.13 10.31
CA VAL A 55 -1.11 -1.74 10.45
C VAL A 55 -2.03 -0.96 11.39
N ILE A 56 -3.35 -1.12 11.26
CA ILE A 56 -4.32 -0.45 12.14
C ILE A 56 -4.16 -0.94 13.58
N GLN A 57 -4.11 -2.26 13.78
CA GLN A 57 -3.99 -2.86 15.11
C GLN A 57 -2.68 -2.48 15.81
N PHE A 58 -1.57 -2.48 15.08
CA PHE A 58 -0.27 -2.07 15.60
C PHE A 58 -0.26 -0.59 15.97
N SER A 59 -0.85 0.27 15.14
CA SER A 59 -0.95 1.71 15.40
C SER A 59 -1.74 2.01 16.68
N ILE A 60 -2.91 1.37 16.84
CA ILE A 60 -3.74 1.51 18.05
C ILE A 60 -2.98 1.00 19.29
N SER A 61 -2.39 -0.19 19.20
CA SER A 61 -1.66 -0.79 20.33
C SER A 61 -0.46 0.05 20.77
N SER A 62 0.27 0.63 19.81
CA SER A 62 1.40 1.51 20.07
C SER A 62 0.96 2.83 20.71
N ALA A 63 -0.15 3.42 20.24
CA ALA A 63 -0.72 4.61 20.86
C ALA A 63 -1.11 4.36 22.32
N ILE A 64 -1.81 3.24 22.60
CA ILE A 64 -2.20 2.86 23.97
C ILE A 64 -0.97 2.66 24.86
N LYS A 65 0.05 1.93 24.38
CA LYS A 65 1.30 1.71 25.12
C LYS A 65 2.01 3.02 25.45
N SER A 66 2.13 3.91 24.46
CA SER A 66 2.76 5.21 24.65
C SER A 66 2.02 6.04 25.71
N LEU A 67 0.68 6.10 25.66
CA LEU A 67 -0.15 6.75 26.68
C LEU A 67 0.06 6.16 28.08
N SER A 68 0.18 4.83 28.19
CA SER A 68 0.39 4.16 29.48
C SER A 68 1.80 4.34 30.07
N SER A 69 2.81 4.62 29.22
CA SER A 69 4.21 4.79 29.63
C SER A 69 4.55 6.21 30.11
N VAL A 70 3.65 7.18 29.91
CA VAL A 70 3.84 8.59 30.32
C VAL A 70 3.27 8.85 31.74
N LYS A 71 2.91 7.79 32.47
CA LYS A 71 2.57 7.84 33.91
C LYS A 71 3.81 7.54 34.75
#